data_AF-A0A0F9BY48-F1
#
_entry.id   AF-A0A0F9BY48-F1
#
_cell.length_a   1.000
_cell.length_b   1.000
_cell.length_c   1.000
_cell.angle_alpha   90.00
_cell.angle_beta   90.00
_cell.angle_gamma   90.00
#
_symmetry.space_group_name_H-M   'P 1'
#
loop_
_entity.id
_entity.type
_entity.pdbx_description
1 polymer ?
#
loop_
_entity_poly.entity_id
_entity_poly.type
_entity_poly.pdbx_seq_one_letter_code
_entity_poly.pdbx_strand_id
1 'polypeptide(L)'
;MTEVLSGLRRELSRSALTEKTEEYREYLARLDGSYVDIRGDRPDLHHPDPARYPETQGFGEAVRASDMAGICYDSVRHPGGENWVGYRPRLIGDVRQARHFRVVLRLTGKAIIETLS
;
A
#
# COMPACT_ATOMS: atom_id res chain seq x y z
N MET A 1 -7.89 0.19 0.22
CA MET A 1 -8.21 1.13 -0.88
C MET A 1 -7.48 2.48 -0.74
N THR A 2 -7.34 3.05 0.47
CA THR A 2 -6.70 4.37 0.70
C THR A 2 -5.32 4.53 0.06
N GLU A 3 -4.44 3.53 0.20
CA GLU A 3 -3.11 3.52 -0.43
C GLU A 3 -3.19 3.66 -1.97
N VAL A 4 -4.08 2.89 -2.60
CA VAL A 4 -4.31 2.91 -4.06
C VAL A 4 -4.81 4.28 -4.51
N LEU A 5 -5.79 4.86 -3.82
CA LEU A 5 -6.33 6.18 -4.16
C LEU A 5 -5.28 7.29 -4.01
N SER A 6 -4.43 7.21 -2.98
CA SER A 6 -3.33 8.17 -2.80
C SER A 6 -2.31 8.06 -3.92
N GLY A 7 -1.97 6.84 -4.35
CA GLY A 7 -1.10 6.61 -5.50
C GLY A 7 -1.68 7.20 -6.78
N LEU A 8 -2.97 6.91 -7.04
CA LEU A 8 -3.69 7.40 -8.22
C LEU A 8 -3.78 8.92 -8.29
N ARG A 9 -4.05 9.59 -7.16
CA ARG A 9 -4.10 11.06 -7.13
C ARG A 9 -2.74 11.68 -7.43
N ARG A 10 -1.66 11.08 -6.92
CA ARG A 10 -0.29 11.52 -7.22
C ARG A 10 0.09 11.28 -8.69
N GLU A 11 -0.39 10.19 -9.28
CA GLU A 11 -0.26 9.96 -10.72
C GLU A 11 -1.02 11.02 -11.51
N LEU A 12 -2.29 11.27 -11.17
CA LEU A 12 -3.12 12.27 -11.84
C LEU A 12 -2.51 13.67 -11.77
N SER A 13 -1.95 14.07 -10.61
CA SER A 13 -1.30 15.37 -10.43
C SER A 13 -0.03 15.56 -11.27
N ARG A 14 0.52 14.47 -11.82
CA ARG A 14 1.69 14.48 -12.72
C ARG A 14 1.30 14.32 -14.18
N SER A 15 0.00 14.18 -14.46
CA SER A 15 -0.56 14.06 -15.79
C SER A 15 -1.20 15.38 -16.23
N ALA A 16 -1.57 15.47 -17.51
CA ALA A 16 -2.39 16.57 -18.02
C ALA A 16 -3.91 16.36 -17.79
N LEU A 17 -4.31 15.25 -17.16
CA LEU A 17 -5.71 14.89 -16.96
C LEU A 17 -6.28 15.55 -15.71
N THR A 18 -7.54 15.99 -15.79
CA THR A 18 -8.29 16.54 -14.64
C THR A 18 -9.11 15.47 -13.92
N GLU A 19 -9.41 14.37 -14.62
CA GLU A 19 -10.17 13.21 -14.14
C GLU A 19 -9.56 11.92 -14.72
N LYS A 20 -9.63 10.83 -13.95
CA LYS A 20 -9.22 9.49 -14.35
C LYS A 20 -10.20 8.45 -13.79
N THR A 21 -10.54 7.48 -14.63
CA THR A 21 -11.39 6.34 -14.28
C THR A 21 -10.62 5.06 -14.52
N GLU A 22 -10.56 4.19 -13.52
CA GLU A 22 -9.81 2.93 -13.56
C GLU A 22 -10.59 1.82 -12.84
N GLU A 23 -10.35 0.57 -13.25
CA GLU A 23 -10.91 -0.61 -12.60
C GLU A 23 -9.85 -1.37 -11.81
N TYR A 24 -10.18 -1.73 -10.57
CA TYR A 24 -9.30 -2.43 -9.64
C TYR A 24 -9.94 -3.71 -9.14
N ARG A 25 -9.08 -4.65 -8.77
CA ARG A 25 -9.49 -5.89 -8.11
C ARG A 25 -8.80 -5.97 -6.76
N GLU A 26 -9.57 -6.27 -5.73
CA GLU A 26 -9.03 -6.64 -4.43
C GLU A 26 -8.65 -8.12 -4.45
N TYR A 27 -7.45 -8.40 -3.95
CA TYR A 27 -6.98 -9.75 -3.71
C TYR A 27 -6.88 -9.98 -2.21
N LEU A 28 -7.45 -11.08 -1.76
CA LEU A 28 -7.22 -11.61 -0.43
C LEU A 28 -6.13 -12.66 -0.54
N ALA A 29 -5.19 -12.66 0.39
CA ALA A 29 -4.09 -13.60 0.44
C ALA A 29 -3.78 -13.94 1.89
N ARG A 30 -3.28 -15.16 2.11
CA ARG A 30 -2.65 -15.54 3.37
C ARG A 30 -1.16 -15.20 3.29
N LEU A 31 -0.65 -14.59 4.35
CA LEU A 31 0.75 -14.24 4.50
C LEU A 31 1.37 -15.18 5.54
N ASP A 32 2.29 -16.04 5.09
CA ASP A 32 3.00 -16.97 5.97
C ASP A 32 4.43 -16.46 6.29
N GLY A 33 5.02 -17.00 7.36
CA GLY A 33 6.39 -16.68 7.80
C GLY A 33 6.47 -15.58 8.85
N SER A 34 7.69 -15.19 9.19
CA SER A 34 7.97 -14.22 10.25
C SER A 34 8.16 -12.82 9.68
N TYR A 35 7.44 -11.84 10.24
CA TYR A 35 7.50 -10.44 9.83
C TYR A 35 8.16 -9.61 10.93
N VAL A 36 8.98 -8.63 10.53
CA VAL A 36 9.47 -7.63 11.48
C VAL A 36 8.31 -6.69 11.80
N ASP A 37 7.92 -6.63 13.06
CA ASP A 37 6.85 -5.75 13.51
C ASP A 37 7.39 -4.41 13.95
N ILE A 38 6.94 -3.34 13.29
CA ILE A 38 7.32 -1.96 13.60
C ILE A 38 6.11 -1.06 13.90
N ARG A 39 4.92 -1.66 14.05
CA ARG A 39 3.70 -0.92 14.40
C ARG A 39 3.85 -0.31 15.79
N GLY A 40 3.43 0.95 15.96
CA GLY A 40 3.48 1.70 17.22
C GLY A 40 4.88 2.13 17.69
N ASP A 41 5.94 1.48 17.21
CA ASP A 41 7.27 1.56 17.84
C ASP A 41 8.33 2.29 17.01
N ARG A 42 8.04 2.61 15.74
CA ARG A 42 9.04 3.20 14.81
C ARG A 42 8.54 4.44 14.06
N PRO A 43 8.14 5.53 14.75
CA PRO A 43 7.66 6.75 14.08
C PRO A 43 8.70 7.36 13.13
N ASP A 44 10.00 7.11 13.38
CA ASP A 44 11.12 7.47 12.50
C ASP A 44 10.99 6.86 11.09
N LEU A 45 10.36 5.69 10.97
CA LEU A 45 10.17 4.99 9.70
C LEU A 45 8.82 5.27 9.03
N HIS A 46 7.99 6.17 9.57
CA HIS A 46 6.61 6.40 9.13
C HIS A 46 6.39 7.81 8.58
N HIS A 47 7.41 8.38 7.93
CA HIS A 47 7.30 9.71 7.35
C HIS A 47 6.52 9.69 6.01
N PRO A 48 5.45 10.49 5.84
CA PRO A 48 4.61 10.45 4.64
C PRO A 48 5.27 11.09 3.40
N ASP A 49 6.22 12.01 3.61
CA ASP A 49 6.96 12.70 2.55
C ASP A 49 7.87 11.74 1.75
N PRO A 50 7.67 11.61 0.42
CA PRO A 50 8.54 10.83 -0.46
C PRO A 50 10.03 11.20 -0.39
N ALA A 51 10.39 12.43 -0.06
CA ALA A 51 11.79 12.84 0.07
C ALA A 51 12.51 12.11 1.21
N ARG A 52 11.77 11.59 2.19
CA ARG A 52 12.27 10.80 3.32
C ARG A 52 12.30 9.29 3.07
N TYR A 53 11.80 8.83 1.93
CA TYR A 53 11.75 7.40 1.61
C TYR A 53 13.11 6.70 1.56
N PRO A 54 14.25 7.35 1.24
CA PRO A 54 15.54 6.67 1.33
C PRO A 54 15.83 6.07 2.72
N GLU A 55 15.41 6.72 3.80
CA GLU A 55 15.59 6.25 5.18
C GLU A 55 14.80 4.94 5.42
N THR A 56 13.54 4.90 4.98
CA THR A 56 12.66 3.73 5.14
C THR A 56 12.98 2.61 4.16
N GLN A 57 13.46 2.96 2.97
CA GLN A 57 13.93 2.01 1.96
C GLN A 57 15.19 1.27 2.43
N GLY A 58 16.14 1.98 3.06
CA GLY A 58 17.34 1.34 3.63
C GLY A 58 16.99 0.29 4.71
N PHE A 59 16.01 0.59 5.57
CA PHE A 59 15.48 -0.40 6.52
C PHE A 59 14.82 -1.59 5.79
N GLY A 60 13.99 -1.33 4.79
CA GLY A 60 13.34 -2.37 3.99
C GLY A 60 14.34 -3.28 3.28
N GLU A 61 15.42 -2.73 2.75
CA GLU A 61 16.50 -3.49 2.11
C GLU A 61 17.24 -4.38 3.12
N ALA A 62 17.54 -3.87 4.31
CA ALA A 62 18.16 -4.65 5.37
C ALA A 62 17.28 -5.84 5.80
N VAL A 63 15.96 -5.61 5.99
CA VAL A 63 15.03 -6.70 6.31
C VAL A 63 14.91 -7.69 5.15
N ARG A 64 14.85 -7.21 3.91
CA ARG A 64 14.79 -8.07 2.72
C ARG A 64 16.01 -8.99 2.59
N ALA A 65 17.19 -8.52 3.01
CA ALA A 65 18.43 -9.30 3.01
C ALA A 65 18.53 -10.33 4.16
N SER A 66 17.68 -10.23 5.18
CA SER A 66 17.58 -11.20 6.28
C SER A 66 16.71 -12.41 5.94
N ASP A 67 16.52 -13.34 6.89
CA ASP A 67 15.60 -14.48 6.71
C ASP A 67 14.12 -14.13 6.94
N MET A 68 13.81 -12.87 7.26
CA MET A 68 12.43 -12.43 7.49
C MET A 68 11.60 -12.46 6.20
N ALA A 69 10.32 -12.79 6.35
CA ALA A 69 9.35 -12.82 5.26
C ALA A 69 8.97 -11.42 4.78
N GLY A 70 9.07 -10.40 5.65
CA GLY A 70 8.60 -9.06 5.38
C GLY A 70 8.56 -8.15 6.61
N ILE A 71 7.80 -7.07 6.51
CA ILE A 71 7.57 -6.09 7.58
C ILE A 71 6.07 -5.85 7.74
N CYS A 72 5.58 -5.74 8.98
CA CYS A 72 4.26 -5.17 9.30
C CYS A 72 4.42 -3.79 9.96
N TYR A 73 3.64 -2.82 9.50
CA TYR A 73 3.85 -1.40 9.79
C TYR A 73 2.53 -0.62 9.76
N ASP A 74 2.51 0.55 10.39
CA ASP A 74 1.31 1.39 10.43
C ASP A 74 1.08 2.10 9.09
N SER A 75 -0.17 2.28 8.70
CA SER A 75 -0.49 3.11 7.54
C SER A 75 -0.28 4.58 7.87
N VAL A 76 0.65 5.22 7.15
CA VAL A 76 0.84 6.68 7.18
C VAL A 76 -0.32 7.45 6.52
N ARG A 77 -1.27 6.75 5.89
CA ARG A 77 -2.39 7.31 5.12
C ARG A 77 -3.76 7.02 5.71
N HIS A 78 -3.86 6.11 6.67
CA HIS A 78 -5.10 5.75 7.36
C HIS A 78 -4.79 5.51 8.84
N PRO A 79 -5.12 6.45 9.74
CA PRO A 79 -4.91 6.28 11.17
C PRO A 79 -5.52 4.98 11.70
N GLY A 80 -4.73 4.19 12.44
CA GLY A 80 -5.14 2.87 12.92
C GLY A 80 -5.21 1.77 11.84
N GLY A 81 -4.86 2.09 10.60
CA GLY A 81 -4.67 1.10 9.55
C GLY A 81 -3.30 0.44 9.65
N GLU A 82 -3.22 -0.81 9.25
CA GLU A 82 -1.99 -1.60 9.23
C GLU A 82 -1.68 -2.04 7.79
N ASN A 83 -0.40 -2.18 7.49
CA ASN A 83 0.10 -2.57 6.19
C ASN A 83 1.19 -3.64 6.33
N TRP A 84 1.37 -4.41 5.25
CA TRP A 84 2.38 -5.44 5.14
C TRP A 84 3.15 -5.28 3.84
N VAL A 85 4.46 -5.53 3.90
CA VAL A 85 5.29 -5.78 2.72
C VAL A 85 5.84 -7.20 2.80
N GLY A 86 5.65 -7.97 1.73
CA GLY A 86 6.18 -9.34 1.61
C GLY A 86 7.38 -9.38 0.67
N TYR A 87 8.51 -9.94 1.14
CA TYR A 87 9.74 -10.12 0.37
C TYR A 87 9.96 -11.55 -0.13
N ARG A 88 9.08 -12.48 0.26
CA ARG A 88 9.16 -13.90 -0.12
C ARG A 88 7.86 -14.30 -0.82
N PRO A 89 7.75 -14.14 -2.16
CA PRO A 89 6.52 -14.43 -2.89
C PRO A 89 5.99 -15.86 -2.67
N ARG A 90 6.87 -16.84 -2.44
CA ARG A 90 6.49 -18.23 -2.13
C ARG A 90 5.72 -18.42 -0.82
N LEU A 91 5.77 -17.43 0.08
CA LEU A 91 5.03 -17.42 1.35
C LEU A 91 3.68 -16.68 1.25
N ILE A 92 3.33 -16.19 0.06
CA ILE A 92 2.03 -15.57 -0.20
C ILE A 92 1.13 -16.64 -0.81
N GLY A 93 0.24 -17.18 0.01
CA GLY A 93 -0.64 -18.28 -0.33
C GLY A 93 -2.11 -17.86 -0.45
N ASP A 94 -2.95 -18.80 -0.87
CA ASP A 94 -4.42 -18.66 -0.91
C ASP A 94 -4.93 -17.37 -1.56
N VAL A 95 -4.23 -16.94 -2.62
CA VAL A 95 -4.56 -15.71 -3.35
C VAL A 95 -5.87 -15.92 -4.08
N ARG A 96 -6.89 -15.17 -3.69
CA ARG A 96 -8.19 -15.17 -4.35
C ARG A 96 -8.63 -13.75 -4.67
N GLN A 97 -9.21 -13.60 -5.85
CA GLN A 97 -9.87 -12.37 -6.24
C GLN A 97 -11.14 -12.22 -5.41
N ALA A 98 -11.34 -11.04 -4.83
CA ALA A 98 -12.50 -10.70 -4.05
C ALA A 98 -13.31 -9.64 -4.80
N ARG A 99 -13.43 -8.44 -4.26
CA ARG A 99 -14.26 -7.38 -4.83
C ARG A 99 -13.59 -6.72 -6.03
N HIS A 100 -14.40 -6.24 -6.95
CA HIS A 100 -13.97 -5.35 -8.02
C HIS A 100 -14.44 -3.93 -7.74
N PHE A 101 -13.71 -2.96 -8.26
CA PHE A 101 -14.02 -1.57 -8.06
C PHE A 101 -13.82 -0.78 -9.34
N ARG A 102 -14.73 0.14 -9.62
CA ARG A 102 -14.48 1.27 -10.51
C ARG A 102 -14.19 2.48 -9.64
N VAL A 103 -13.07 3.12 -9.90
CA VAL A 103 -12.63 4.33 -9.20
C VAL A 103 -12.65 5.48 -10.18
N VAL A 104 -13.42 6.52 -9.87
CA VAL A 104 -13.39 7.80 -10.56
C VAL A 104 -12.73 8.83 -9.64
N LEU A 105 -11.62 9.40 -10.10
CA LEU A 105 -10.81 10.32 -9.32
C LEU A 105 -10.58 11.63 -10.09
N ARG A 106 -10.74 12.75 -9.39
CA ARG A 106 -10.40 14.10 -9.87
C ARG A 106 -9.21 14.66 -9.08
N LEU A 107 -8.50 15.63 -9.65
CA LEU A 107 -7.34 16.26 -9.00
C LEU A 107 -7.69 16.75 -7.58
N THR A 108 -8.87 17.36 -7.42
CA THR A 108 -9.42 17.80 -6.14
C THR A 108 -10.76 17.11 -5.86
N GLY A 109 -11.19 17.13 -4.59
CA GLY A 109 -12.47 16.56 -4.17
C GLY A 109 -12.44 15.07 -3.83
N LYS A 110 -13.62 14.51 -3.54
CA LYS A 110 -13.78 13.12 -3.13
C LYS A 110 -13.63 12.17 -4.33
N ALA A 111 -12.98 11.03 -4.12
CA ALA A 111 -13.00 9.93 -5.07
C ALA A 111 -14.36 9.21 -4.99
N ILE A 112 -14.88 8.78 -6.15
CA ILE A 112 -16.08 7.96 -6.23
C ILE A 112 -15.62 6.52 -6.45
N ILE A 113 -16.13 5.61 -5.63
CA ILE A 113 -15.77 4.19 -5.66
C ILE A 113 -17.08 3.41 -5.80
N GLU A 114 -17.19 2.68 -6.90
CA GLU A 114 -18.30 1.78 -7.19
C GLU A 114 -17.79 0.35 -7.06
N THR A 115 -18.46 -0.50 -6.29
CA THR A 115 -18.15 -1.94 -6.28
C THR A 115 -18.76 -2.58 -7.50
N LEU A 116 -17.91 -3.21 -8.32
CA LEU A 116 -18.34 -4.05 -9.43
C LEU A 116 -18.49 -5.49 -8.92
N SER A 117 -19.45 -6.21 -9.50
CA SER A 117 -19.76 -7.61 -9.18
C SER A 117 -18.54 -8.53 -9.22
#